data_AF-A0A9W6TRS4-F1
#
_entry.id   AF-A0A9W6TRS4-F1
#
_cell.length_a   1.000
_cell.length_b   1.000
_cell.length_c   1.000
_cell.angle_alpha   90.00
_cell.angle_beta   90.00
_cell.angle_gamma   90.00
#
_symmetry.space_group_name_H-M   'P 1'
#
loop_
_entity.id
_entity.type
_entity.pdbx_description
1 polymer ?
#
loop_
_entity_poly.entity_id
_entity_poly.type
_entity_poly.pdbx_seq_one_letter_code
_entity_poly.pdbx_strand_id
1 'polypeptide(L)'
;MSTKLTPTLALLEYAGELDQSLGISSFFSLFVGADPEDPSTNVLQLAQGGLTLPSREYYLEESKVGAYAALYVDYVTNLFAVGNLDKHNVSEYAEAVLETETAFAKISLPNAALRTRGRPILHIRLLRSRRGIHF
;
A
#
# COMPACT_ATOMS: atom_id res chain seq x y z
N MET A 1 -18.42 -23.24 -8.36
CA MET A 1 -17.21 -23.92 -7.83
C MET A 1 -16.59 -22.97 -6.83
N SER A 2 -16.76 -23.22 -5.51
CA SER A 2 -16.33 -22.32 -4.45
C SER A 2 -14.84 -22.48 -4.21
N THR A 3 -14.00 -21.68 -4.88
CA THR A 3 -12.57 -21.62 -4.59
C THR A 3 -12.40 -21.00 -3.21
N LYS A 4 -12.03 -21.80 -2.20
CA LYS A 4 -11.62 -21.26 -0.90
C LYS A 4 -10.47 -20.29 -1.13
N LEU A 5 -10.70 -19.02 -0.87
CA LEU A 5 -9.65 -18.00 -0.92
C LEU A 5 -8.58 -18.35 0.11
N THR A 6 -7.32 -18.29 -0.29
CA THR A 6 -6.22 -18.36 0.68
C THR A 6 -6.27 -17.12 1.58
N PRO A 7 -5.70 -17.16 2.80
CA PRO A 7 -5.72 -16.00 3.71
C PRO A 7 -5.15 -14.73 3.06
N THR A 8 -4.09 -14.86 2.26
CA THR A 8 -3.49 -13.75 1.52
C THR A 8 -4.41 -13.17 0.47
N LEU A 9 -5.15 -14.01 -0.27
CA LEU A 9 -6.06 -13.53 -1.31
C LEU A 9 -7.29 -12.84 -0.71
N ALA A 10 -7.81 -13.37 0.41
CA ALA A 10 -8.88 -12.72 1.16
C ALA A 10 -8.45 -11.34 1.71
N LEU A 11 -7.20 -11.21 2.17
CA LEU A 11 -6.65 -9.93 2.60
C LEU A 11 -6.54 -8.92 1.46
N LEU A 12 -6.13 -9.36 0.26
CA LEU A 12 -6.06 -8.49 -0.92
C LEU A 12 -7.45 -8.07 -1.43
N GLU A 13 -8.42 -8.97 -1.36
CA GLU A 13 -9.81 -8.66 -1.69
C GLU A 13 -10.37 -7.58 -0.76
N TYR A 14 -10.18 -7.76 0.56
CA TYR A 14 -10.58 -6.77 1.55
C TYR A 14 -9.89 -5.42 1.37
N ALA A 15 -8.58 -5.41 1.06
CA ALA A 15 -7.86 -4.19 0.73
C ALA A 15 -8.43 -3.48 -0.51
N GLY A 16 -8.85 -4.23 -1.53
CA GLY A 16 -9.53 -3.69 -2.70
C GLY A 16 -10.90 -3.11 -2.39
N GLU A 17 -11.66 -3.74 -1.49
CA GLU A 17 -12.96 -3.21 -1.02
C GLU A 17 -12.78 -1.89 -0.27
N LEU A 18 -11.77 -1.77 0.60
CA LEU A 18 -11.47 -0.53 1.32
C LEU A 18 -11.06 0.60 0.37
N ASP A 19 -10.24 0.31 -0.64
CA ASP A 19 -9.82 1.30 -1.64
C ASP A 19 -11.04 1.79 -2.47
N GLN A 20 -11.88 0.88 -2.95
CA GLN A 20 -13.05 1.26 -3.75
C GLN A 20 -14.14 1.99 -2.95
N SER A 21 -14.39 1.57 -1.71
CA SER A 21 -15.51 2.11 -0.91
C SER A 21 -15.15 3.36 -0.12
N LEU A 22 -13.90 3.46 0.35
CA LEU A 22 -13.46 4.51 1.27
C LEU A 22 -12.25 5.32 0.75
N GLY A 23 -11.65 4.93 -0.39
CA GLY A 23 -10.42 5.56 -0.88
C GLY A 23 -9.20 5.26 0.00
N ILE A 24 -9.25 4.18 0.80
CA ILE A 24 -8.18 3.80 1.71
C ILE A 24 -7.26 2.80 1.00
N SER A 25 -6.09 3.27 0.59
CA SER A 25 -5.04 2.40 0.08
C SER A 25 -4.36 1.63 1.21
N SER A 26 -4.08 0.35 0.97
CA SER A 26 -3.48 -0.55 1.98
C SER A 26 -2.01 -0.86 1.69
N PHE A 27 -1.73 -1.73 0.71
CA PHE A 27 -0.36 -2.24 0.47
C PHE A 27 0.35 -1.58 -0.71
N PHE A 28 -0.43 -1.07 -1.66
CA PHE A 28 0.04 -0.41 -2.87
C PHE A 28 -0.93 0.71 -3.22
N SER A 29 -0.43 1.70 -3.93
CA SER A 29 -1.26 2.78 -4.46
C SER A 29 -1.73 2.40 -5.86
N LEU A 30 -3.04 2.39 -6.06
CA LEU A 30 -3.69 2.18 -7.35
C LEU A 30 -4.27 3.49 -7.85
N PHE A 31 -4.01 3.83 -9.11
CA PHE A 31 -4.63 4.99 -9.73
C PHE A 31 -4.72 4.84 -11.24
N VAL A 32 -5.65 5.55 -11.86
CA VAL A 32 -5.78 5.64 -13.30
C VAL A 32 -5.10 6.93 -13.77
N GLY A 33 -4.18 6.81 -14.72
CA GLY A 33 -3.49 7.95 -15.31
C GLY A 33 -3.20 7.73 -16.79
N ALA A 34 -2.77 8.77 -17.47
CA ALA A 34 -2.34 8.68 -18.87
C ALA A 34 -1.16 7.71 -19.01
N ASP A 35 -1.18 6.90 -20.08
CA ASP A 35 -0.08 6.02 -20.45
C ASP A 35 1.15 6.88 -20.82
N PRO A 36 2.32 6.65 -20.19
CA PRO A 36 3.55 7.37 -20.54
C PRO A 36 3.98 7.19 -22.00
N GLU A 37 3.57 6.10 -22.66
CA GLU A 37 3.88 5.82 -24.07
C GLU A 37 2.80 6.33 -25.03
N ASP A 38 1.53 6.37 -24.60
CA ASP A 38 0.38 6.87 -25.37
C ASP A 38 -0.55 7.73 -24.50
N PRO A 39 -0.31 9.05 -24.40
CA PRO A 39 -1.09 9.92 -23.52
C PRO A 39 -2.59 10.01 -23.83
N SER A 40 -3.04 9.49 -24.98
CA SER A 40 -4.46 9.42 -25.33
C SER A 40 -5.20 8.25 -24.67
N THR A 41 -4.45 7.31 -24.08
CA THR A 41 -4.97 6.13 -23.38
C THR A 41 -4.75 6.28 -21.87
N ASN A 42 -5.75 5.88 -21.09
CA ASN A 42 -5.59 5.69 -19.65
C ASN A 42 -5.18 4.25 -19.34
N VAL A 43 -4.25 4.09 -18.40
CA VAL A 43 -3.79 2.81 -17.88
C VAL A 43 -3.92 2.78 -16.37
N LEU A 44 -4.13 1.58 -15.83
CA LEU A 44 -4.06 1.36 -14.39
C LEU A 44 -2.58 1.38 -13.99
N GLN A 45 -2.25 2.16 -12.98
CA GLN A 45 -0.90 2.31 -12.47
C GLN A 45 -0.85 1.79 -11.04
N LEU A 46 0.18 0.98 -10.75
CA LEU A 46 0.47 0.45 -9.43
C LEU A 46 1.80 1.05 -8.95
N ALA A 47 1.78 1.70 -7.79
CA ALA A 47 2.95 2.26 -7.13
C ALA A 47 3.14 1.70 -5.72
N GLN A 48 4.36 1.82 -5.19
CA GLN A 48 4.67 1.40 -3.82
C GLN A 48 3.75 2.10 -2.81
N GLY A 49 3.32 1.35 -1.80
CA GLY A 49 2.52 1.81 -0.67
C GLY A 49 2.85 0.99 0.57
N GLY A 50 1.93 0.93 1.53
CA GLY A 50 2.07 0.07 2.71
C GLY A 50 3.00 0.59 3.79
N LEU A 51 3.32 1.89 3.80
CA LEU A 51 4.07 2.55 4.86
C LEU A 51 3.21 3.64 5.49
N THR A 52 3.07 3.63 6.82
CA THR A 52 2.47 4.72 7.58
C THR A 52 3.37 5.97 7.60
N LEU A 53 4.69 5.77 7.72
CA LEU A 53 5.66 6.87 7.74
C LEU A 53 6.00 7.32 6.30
N PRO A 54 6.44 8.58 6.12
CA PRO A 54 6.54 9.19 4.78
C PRO A 54 7.49 8.49 3.81
N SER A 55 8.43 7.69 4.30
CA SER A 55 9.41 7.03 3.46
C SER A 55 10.15 5.88 4.16
N ARG A 56 10.83 5.05 3.37
CA ARG A 56 11.57 3.87 3.86
C ARG A 56 12.66 4.22 4.88
N GLU A 57 13.23 5.42 4.78
CA GLU A 57 14.32 5.89 5.61
C GLU A 57 13.92 5.95 7.10
N TYR A 58 12.64 6.14 7.40
CA TYR A 58 12.12 6.17 8.77
C TYR A 58 12.16 4.79 9.46
N TYR A 59 12.23 3.72 8.67
CA TYR A 59 12.29 2.33 9.14
C TYR A 59 13.70 1.74 9.09
N LEU A 60 14.60 2.34 8.30
CA LEU A 60 15.89 1.74 7.96
C LEU A 60 17.12 2.58 8.35
N GLU A 61 16.99 3.90 8.51
CA GLU A 61 18.10 4.76 8.94
C GLU A 61 18.12 4.88 10.47
N GLU A 62 19.19 4.39 11.10
CA GLU A 62 19.33 4.40 12.58
C GLU A 62 19.11 5.78 13.21
N SER A 63 19.56 6.85 12.52
CA SER A 63 19.40 8.24 12.97
C SER A 63 17.94 8.70 13.04
N LYS A 64 17.03 8.01 12.35
CA LYS A 64 15.59 8.31 12.30
C LYS A 64 14.78 7.32 13.12
N VAL A 65 15.09 6.02 13.00
CA VAL A 65 14.30 4.92 13.57
C VAL A 65 13.99 5.13 15.05
N GLY A 66 14.98 5.53 15.86
CA GLY A 66 14.79 5.69 17.31
C GLY A 66 13.71 6.72 17.68
N ALA A 67 13.69 7.87 17.01
CA ALA A 67 12.71 8.92 17.29
C ALA A 67 11.30 8.52 16.80
N TYR A 68 11.20 7.81 15.69
CA TYR A 68 9.91 7.44 15.10
C TYR A 68 9.28 6.20 15.73
N ALA A 69 10.07 5.24 16.20
CA ALA A 69 9.55 4.07 16.88
C ALA A 69 8.75 4.45 18.14
N ALA A 70 9.26 5.39 18.94
CA ALA A 70 8.55 5.89 20.12
C ALA A 70 7.22 6.57 19.75
N LEU A 71 7.25 7.50 18.78
CA LEU A 71 6.04 8.17 18.29
C LEU A 71 5.02 7.21 17.67
N TYR A 72 5.49 6.14 17.03
CA TYR A 72 4.64 5.13 16.45
C TYR A 72 3.92 4.31 17.53
N VAL A 73 4.62 3.90 18.59
CA VAL A 73 4.00 3.22 19.75
C VAL A 73 2.95 4.11 20.40
N ASP A 74 3.27 5.40 20.61
CA ASP A 74 2.31 6.36 21.16
C ASP A 74 1.07 6.52 20.26
N TYR A 75 1.27 6.60 18.94
CA TYR A 75 0.19 6.70 17.96
C TYR A 75 -0.73 5.46 18.01
N VAL A 76 -0.16 4.25 17.95
CA VAL A 76 -0.94 3.00 17.99
C VAL A 76 -1.66 2.84 19.33
N THR A 77 -1.01 3.21 20.44
CA THR A 77 -1.64 3.16 21.76
C THR A 77 -2.86 4.08 21.85
N ASN A 78 -2.75 5.31 21.34
CA ASN A 78 -3.87 6.23 21.28
C ASN A 78 -4.98 5.74 20.34
N LEU A 79 -4.62 5.09 19.22
CA LEU A 79 -5.61 4.51 18.30
C LEU A 79 -6.39 3.37 18.96
N PHE A 80 -5.71 2.52 19.74
CA PHE A 80 -6.35 1.39 20.43
C PHE A 80 -7.23 1.83 21.61
N ALA A 81 -6.98 3.02 22.16
CA ALA A 81 -7.87 3.64 23.14
C ALA A 81 -9.21 4.12 22.52
N VAL A 82 -9.34 4.11 21.19
CA VAL A 82 -10.57 4.49 20.48
C VAL A 82 -11.32 3.23 20.02
N GLY A 83 -12.61 3.14 20.36
CA GLY A 83 -13.49 2.05 19.94
C GLY A 83 -13.32 0.78 20.76
N ASN A 84 -13.52 -0.39 20.13
CA ASN A 84 -13.45 -1.71 20.78
C ASN A 84 -12.12 -2.43 20.53
N LEU A 85 -11.02 -1.68 20.38
CA LEU A 85 -9.67 -2.21 20.12
C LEU A 85 -8.87 -2.47 21.42
N ASP A 86 -9.31 -1.88 22.53
CA ASP A 86 -8.79 -2.06 23.88
C ASP A 86 -8.77 -3.52 24.37
N LYS A 87 -9.62 -4.38 23.80
CA LYS A 87 -9.63 -5.82 24.04
C LYS A 87 -8.41 -6.58 23.49
N HIS A 88 -7.57 -5.92 22.70
CA HIS A 88 -6.39 -6.48 22.07
C HIS A 88 -5.09 -6.00 22.73
N ASN A 89 -4.03 -6.80 22.66
CA ASN A 89 -2.71 -6.39 23.16
C ASN A 89 -2.07 -5.38 22.21
N VAL A 90 -2.12 -4.10 22.58
CA VAL A 90 -1.57 -2.99 21.81
C VAL A 90 -0.11 -3.22 21.38
N SER A 91 0.73 -3.77 22.28
CA SER A 91 2.15 -3.98 21.98
C SER A 91 2.35 -4.99 20.85
N GLU A 92 1.62 -6.11 20.92
CA GLU A 92 1.69 -7.17 19.91
C GLU A 92 1.25 -6.66 18.53
N TYR A 93 0.20 -5.84 18.48
CA TYR A 93 -0.26 -5.22 17.24
C TYR A 93 0.72 -4.19 16.71
N ALA A 94 1.24 -3.30 17.57
CA ALA A 94 2.23 -2.31 17.17
C ALA A 94 3.49 -2.98 16.60
N GLU A 95 3.99 -4.02 17.25
CA GLU A 95 5.13 -4.81 16.79
C GLU A 95 4.86 -5.47 15.44
N ALA A 96 3.71 -6.14 15.27
CA ALA A 96 3.37 -6.82 14.03
C ALA A 96 3.24 -5.85 12.84
N VAL A 97 2.64 -4.68 13.05
CA VAL A 97 2.55 -3.66 11.99
C VAL A 97 3.93 -3.09 11.68
N LEU A 98 4.74 -2.75 12.70
CA LEU A 98 6.08 -2.23 12.48
C LEU A 98 6.97 -3.22 11.73
N GLU A 99 6.90 -4.51 12.06
CA GLU A 99 7.62 -5.57 11.34
C GLU A 99 7.18 -5.64 9.87
N THR A 100 5.87 -5.63 9.63
CA THR A 100 5.29 -5.70 8.29
C THR A 100 5.69 -4.49 7.44
N GLU A 101 5.55 -3.27 7.97
CA GLU A 101 5.95 -2.04 7.30
C GLU A 101 7.47 -1.99 7.07
N THR A 102 8.27 -2.50 8.01
CA THR A 102 9.72 -2.61 7.83
C THR A 102 10.07 -3.55 6.68
N ALA A 103 9.33 -4.64 6.48
CA ALA A 103 9.48 -5.51 5.32
C ALA A 103 9.16 -4.78 4.00
N PHE A 104 8.07 -3.98 3.96
CA PHE A 104 7.76 -3.13 2.81
C PHE A 104 8.83 -2.05 2.58
N ALA A 105 9.36 -1.44 3.64
CA ALA A 105 10.38 -0.41 3.55
C ALA A 105 11.67 -0.95 2.93
N LYS A 106 12.04 -2.21 3.22
CA LYS A 106 13.23 -2.86 2.64
C LYS A 106 13.15 -2.99 1.11
N ILE A 107 11.96 -3.20 0.56
CA ILE A 107 11.75 -3.36 -0.89
C ILE A 107 11.30 -2.06 -1.60
N SER A 108 10.98 -1.01 -0.84
CA SER A 108 10.54 0.28 -1.37
C SER A 108 11.69 1.08 -2.00
N LEU A 109 11.41 1.90 -3.00
CA LEU A 109 12.39 2.87 -3.51
C LEU A 109 12.54 4.06 -2.54
N PRO A 110 13.74 4.66 -2.45
CA PRO A 110 13.92 5.91 -1.73
C PRO A 110 13.19 7.06 -2.45
N ASN A 111 12.82 8.08 -1.68
CA ASN A 111 12.04 9.22 -2.18
C ASN A 111 12.71 9.97 -3.34
N ALA A 112 14.04 10.00 -3.40
CA ALA A 112 14.79 10.58 -4.51
C ALA A 112 14.55 9.81 -5.82
N ALA A 113 14.58 8.48 -5.77
CA ALA A 113 14.36 7.63 -6.94
C ALA A 113 12.91 7.73 -7.47
N LEU A 114 11.94 7.96 -6.57
CA LEU A 114 10.55 8.21 -6.97
C LEU A 114 10.37 9.49 -7.78
N ARG A 115 11.29 10.46 -7.72
CA ARG A 115 11.18 11.71 -8.50
C ARG A 115 11.88 11.63 -9.85
N THR A 116 12.61 10.55 -10.11
CA THR A 116 13.37 10.37 -11.34
C THR A 116 12.48 9.85 -12.47
N ARG A 117 12.66 10.42 -13.67
CA ARG A 117 11.99 9.96 -14.89
C ARG A 117 12.42 8.53 -15.20
N GLY A 118 11.46 7.66 -15.54
CA GLY A 118 11.72 6.24 -15.79
C GLY A 118 11.71 5.35 -14.54
N ARG A 119 11.21 5.84 -13.40
CA ARG A 119 10.95 5.00 -12.22
C ARG A 119 10.05 3.80 -12.58
N PRO A 120 10.26 2.61 -12.00
CA PRO A 120 9.41 1.46 -12.24
C PRO A 120 8.04 1.67 -11.58
N ILE A 121 7.06 2.10 -12.37
CA ILE A 121 5.63 1.95 -12.08
C ILE A 121 5.13 0.81 -12.95
N LEU A 122 4.37 -0.12 -12.35
CA LEU A 122 3.72 -1.16 -13.12
C LEU A 122 2.47 -0.56 -13.78
N HIS A 123 2.44 -0.61 -15.11
CA HIS A 123 1.29 -0.20 -15.91
C HIS A 123 0.52 -1.44 -16.32
N ILE A 124 -0.71 -1.56 -15.85
CA ILE A 124 -1.62 -2.65 -16.23
C ILE A 124 -2.55 -2.10 -17.31
N ARG A 125 -2.28 -2.48 -18.55
CA ARG A 125 -3.17 -2.19 -19.67
C ARG A 125 -4.29 -3.22 -19.67
N LEU A 126 -5.52 -2.77 -19.45
CA LEU A 126 -6.70 -3.60 -19.71
C LEU A 126 -6.81 -3.79 -21.23
N LEU A 127 -6.34 -4.94 -21.73
CA LEU A 127 -6.58 -5.32 -23.12
C LEU A 127 -8.08 -5.50 -23.31
N ARG A 128 -8.76 -4.48 -23.84
CA ARG A 128 -10.11 -4.66 -24.37
C ARG A 128 -9.99 -5.65 -25.53
N SER A 129 -10.54 -6.85 -25.33
CA SER A 129 -10.77 -7.78 -26.44
C SER A 129 -11.61 -7.04 -27.48
N ARG A 130 -11.00 -6.64 -28.60
CA ARG A 130 -11.72 -6.18 -29.78
C ARG A 130 -12.43 -7.39 -30.40
N ARG A 131 -13.51 -7.86 -29.78
CA ARG A 131 -14.57 -8.53 -30.53
C ARG A 131 -15.46 -7.44 -31.10
N GLY A 132 -15.25 -7.17 -32.38
CA GLY A 132 -16.06 -6.24 -33.15
C GLY A 132 -17.53 -6.60 -33.05
N ILE A 133 -18.32 -5.64 -32.60
CA ILE A 133 -19.76 -5.64 -32.81
C ILE A 133 -19.96 -4.50 -33.79
N HIS A 134 -20.16 -4.86 -35.05
CA HIS A 134 -20.60 -3.94 -36.09
C HIS A 134 -22.10 -3.72 -35.90
N PHE A 135 -22.52 -2.46 -35.88
CA PHE A 135 -23.89 -2.05 -36.17
C PHE A 135 -23.99 -1.71 -37.66
#